data_AF-U1LME3-F1
#
_entry.id   AF-U1LME3-F1
#
_cell.length_a   1.000
_cell.length_b   1.000
_cell.length_c   1.000
_cell.angle_alpha   90.00
_cell.angle_beta   90.00
_cell.angle_gamma   90.00
#
_symmetry.space_group_name_H-M   'P 1'
#
loop_
_entity.id
_entity.type
_entity.pdbx_description
1 polymer ?
#
loop_
_entity_poly.entity_id
_entity_poly.type
_entity_poly.pdbx_seq_one_letter_code
_entity_poly.pdbx_strand_id
1 'polypeptide(L)'
;MLATIGIVEPDLEGEPLHRELVAAIRRVGPGASQGTYLSAVRFAIVSEHLAAGRAFAEAKARYERSVSRRVVEEMAKPREDGRRMSLGWAERIADEAAYEHKLAYLVAEKREQTLRKWLEAIQGALDNFRTARADERAADAAHAQGLTGGA
;
A
#
# COMPACT_ATOMS: atom_id res chain seq x y z
N MET A 1 7.06 -9.10 16.08
CA MET A 1 7.46 -8.87 14.68
C MET A 1 6.43 -8.03 13.93
N LEU A 2 5.15 -8.40 13.85
CA LEU A 2 4.15 -7.55 13.18
C LEU A 2 4.04 -6.13 13.76
N ALA A 3 4.28 -5.97 15.07
CA ALA A 3 4.35 -4.65 15.69
C ALA A 3 5.41 -3.71 15.08
N THR A 4 6.50 -4.24 14.48
CA THR A 4 7.54 -3.40 13.84
C THR A 4 7.07 -2.79 12.52
N ILE A 5 5.95 -3.26 11.98
CA ILE A 5 5.27 -2.67 10.81
C ILE A 5 3.93 -2.03 11.21
N GLY A 6 3.75 -1.72 12.50
CA GLY A 6 2.57 -1.00 13.01
C GLY A 6 1.34 -1.87 13.31
N ILE A 7 1.44 -3.20 13.19
CA ILE A 7 0.35 -4.13 13.51
C ILE A 7 0.60 -4.71 14.91
N VAL A 8 0.05 -4.05 15.93
CA VAL A 8 0.23 -4.41 17.33
C VAL A 8 -0.58 -5.67 17.68
N GLU A 9 -1.86 -5.68 17.31
CA GLU A 9 -2.76 -6.82 17.46
C GLU A 9 -3.35 -7.17 16.09
N PRO A 10 -2.98 -8.33 15.49
CA PRO A 10 -3.52 -8.72 14.20
C PRO A 10 -4.98 -9.14 14.37
N ASP A 11 -5.89 -8.38 13.78
CA ASP A 11 -7.28 -8.80 13.56
C ASP A 11 -7.34 -9.97 12.56
N LEU A 12 -7.52 -11.18 13.08
CA LEU A 12 -7.58 -12.42 12.28
C LEU A 12 -8.97 -12.73 11.74
N GLU A 13 -10.01 -12.06 12.23
CA GLU A 13 -11.39 -12.33 11.82
C GLU A 13 -11.84 -11.35 10.75
N GLY A 14 -11.50 -10.07 10.91
CA GLY A 14 -11.91 -8.99 10.02
C GLY A 14 -10.96 -8.72 8.85
N GLU A 15 -9.64 -8.90 9.02
CA GLU A 15 -8.67 -8.48 8.01
C GLU A 15 -7.91 -9.66 7.34
N PRO A 16 -8.18 -9.95 6.05
CA PRO A 16 -7.48 -11.00 5.30
C PRO A 16 -5.95 -10.83 5.29
N LEU A 17 -5.46 -9.59 5.16
CA LEU A 17 -4.03 -9.30 5.13
C LEU A 17 -3.34 -9.73 6.44
N HIS A 18 -3.96 -9.51 7.59
CA HIS A 18 -3.39 -9.93 8.88
C HIS A 18 -3.27 -11.44 8.99
N ARG A 19 -4.27 -12.19 8.51
CA ARG A 19 -4.20 -13.65 8.43
C ARG A 19 -3.07 -14.11 7.54
N GLU A 20 -2.93 -13.52 6.36
CA GLU A 20 -1.88 -13.88 5.41
C GLU A 20 -0.49 -13.57 5.97
N LEU A 21 -0.33 -12.42 6.64
CA LEU A 21 0.89 -12.02 7.32
C LEU A 21 1.28 -12.99 8.44
N VAL A 22 0.33 -13.36 9.30
CA VAL A 22 0.57 -14.36 10.35
C VAL A 22 0.92 -15.73 9.75
N ALA A 23 0.22 -16.14 8.69
CA ALA A 23 0.52 -17.39 7.98
C ALA A 23 1.90 -17.35 7.30
N ALA A 24 2.31 -16.22 6.75
CA ALA A 24 3.64 -16.03 6.17
C ALA A 24 4.72 -16.18 7.24
N ILE A 25 4.57 -15.54 8.40
CA ILE A 25 5.51 -15.64 9.52
C ILE A 25 5.59 -17.07 10.05
N ARG A 26 4.44 -17.73 10.26
CA ARG A 26 4.38 -19.12 10.75
C ARG A 26 5.07 -20.10 9.81
N ARG A 27 4.95 -19.89 8.49
CA ARG A 27 5.62 -20.73 7.48
C ARG A 27 7.14 -20.68 7.55
N VAL A 28 7.72 -19.54 7.93
CA VAL A 28 9.18 -19.43 8.06
C VAL A 28 9.70 -20.14 9.33
N GLY A 29 8.86 -20.20 10.37
CA GLY A 29 9.16 -20.92 11.61
C GLY A 29 10.03 -20.13 12.60
N PRO A 30 10.01 -20.52 13.90
CA PRO A 30 10.50 -19.71 15.03
C PRO A 30 12.01 -19.43 15.04
N GLY A 31 12.82 -20.20 14.30
CA GLY A 31 14.28 -20.02 14.22
C GLY A 31 14.76 -19.15 13.06
N ALA A 32 13.85 -18.56 12.27
CA ALA A 32 14.23 -17.81 11.09
C ALA A 32 14.95 -16.50 11.45
N SER A 33 15.86 -16.07 10.58
CA SER A 33 16.51 -14.77 10.75
C SER A 33 15.50 -13.63 10.55
N GLN A 34 15.77 -12.46 11.14
CA GLN A 34 14.96 -11.26 10.95
C GLN A 34 14.79 -10.93 9.45
N GLY A 35 15.84 -11.05 8.64
CA GLY A 35 15.78 -10.84 7.20
C GLY A 35 14.85 -11.83 6.47
N THR A 36 14.83 -13.09 6.89
CA THR A 36 13.92 -14.11 6.32
C THR A 36 12.46 -13.78 6.63
N TYR A 37 12.19 -13.35 7.86
CA TYR A 37 10.86 -12.92 8.28
C TYR A 37 10.39 -11.66 7.54
N LEU A 38 11.24 -10.63 7.44
CA LEU A 38 10.94 -9.41 6.68
C LEU A 38 10.67 -9.72 5.20
N SER A 39 11.40 -10.66 4.62
CA SER A 39 11.18 -11.11 3.24
C SER A 39 9.83 -11.80 3.07
N ALA A 40 9.43 -12.69 3.99
CA ALA A 40 8.14 -13.37 3.93
C ALA A 40 6.96 -12.40 4.07
N VAL A 41 7.06 -11.44 5.01
CA VAL A 41 6.09 -10.36 5.18
C VAL A 41 6.00 -9.47 3.93
N ARG A 42 7.14 -9.13 3.31
CA ARG A 42 7.18 -8.36 2.06
C ARG A 42 6.40 -9.05 0.94
N PHE A 43 6.57 -10.35 0.75
CA PHE A 43 5.85 -11.08 -0.31
C PHE A 43 4.34 -11.10 -0.11
N ALA A 44 3.87 -11.28 1.13
CA ALA A 44 2.44 -11.19 1.45
C ALA A 44 1.88 -9.80 1.11
N ILE A 45 2.61 -8.72 1.48
CA ILE A 45 2.17 -7.35 1.20
C ILE A 45 2.24 -7.02 -0.31
N VAL A 46 3.19 -7.58 -1.07
CA VAL A 46 3.25 -7.38 -2.53
C VAL A 46 1.99 -7.92 -3.21
N SER A 47 1.55 -9.12 -2.83
CA SER A 47 0.33 -9.72 -3.37
C SER A 47 -0.88 -8.80 -3.15
N GLU A 48 -1.05 -8.35 -1.90
CA GLU A 48 -2.14 -7.45 -1.51
C GLU A 48 -2.01 -6.08 -2.18
N HIS A 49 -0.80 -5.55 -2.35
CA HIS A 49 -0.54 -4.30 -3.04
C HIS A 49 -0.96 -4.35 -4.51
N LEU A 50 -0.68 -5.45 -5.21
CA LEU A 50 -1.12 -5.66 -6.59
C LEU A 50 -2.65 -5.74 -6.68
N ALA A 51 -3.31 -6.39 -5.72
CA ALA A 51 -4.76 -6.44 -5.65
C ALA A 51 -5.36 -5.05 -5.40
N ALA A 52 -4.80 -4.29 -4.45
CA ALA A 52 -5.21 -2.92 -4.17
C ALA A 52 -4.99 -1.99 -5.38
N GLY A 53 -3.89 -2.15 -6.12
CA GLY A 53 -3.61 -1.39 -7.33
C GLY A 53 -4.65 -1.63 -8.43
N ARG A 54 -5.09 -2.89 -8.63
CA ARG A 54 -6.20 -3.20 -9.55
C ARG A 54 -7.52 -2.58 -9.08
N ALA A 55 -7.85 -2.74 -7.80
CA ALA A 55 -9.07 -2.18 -7.22
C ALA A 55 -9.10 -0.64 -7.35
N PHE A 56 -7.97 0.02 -7.13
CA PHE A 56 -7.79 1.45 -7.33
C PHE A 56 -8.01 1.86 -8.78
N ALA A 57 -7.36 1.18 -9.74
CA ALA A 57 -7.52 1.47 -11.15
C ALA A 57 -8.98 1.30 -11.61
N GLU A 58 -9.65 0.24 -11.15
CA GLU A 58 -11.07 0.02 -11.44
C GLU A 58 -11.97 1.10 -10.84
N ALA A 59 -11.77 1.45 -9.57
CA ALA A 59 -12.57 2.46 -8.88
C ALA A 59 -12.39 3.84 -9.53
N LYS A 60 -11.15 4.20 -9.88
CA LYS A 60 -10.82 5.42 -10.63
C LYS A 60 -11.56 5.44 -11.97
N ALA A 61 -11.48 4.37 -12.75
CA ALA A 61 -12.13 4.30 -14.04
C ALA A 61 -13.67 4.36 -13.94
N ARG A 62 -14.27 3.79 -12.88
CA ARG A 62 -15.72 3.91 -12.61
C ARG A 62 -16.11 5.35 -12.30
N TYR A 63 -15.35 6.02 -11.43
CA TYR A 63 -15.57 7.43 -11.09
C TYR A 63 -15.45 8.32 -12.33
N GLU A 64 -14.35 8.22 -13.09
CA GLU A 64 -14.14 9.02 -14.30
C GLU A 64 -15.24 8.82 -15.33
N ARG A 65 -15.65 7.56 -15.59
CA ARG A 65 -16.78 7.27 -16.48
C ARG A 65 -18.09 7.87 -15.99
N SER A 66 -18.36 7.79 -14.69
CA SER A 66 -19.58 8.35 -14.10
C SER A 66 -19.64 9.86 -14.27
N VAL A 67 -18.53 10.54 -13.98
CA VAL A 67 -18.41 12.00 -14.16
C VAL A 67 -18.56 12.36 -15.63
N SER A 68 -17.81 11.75 -16.54
CA SER A 68 -17.89 12.07 -17.97
C SER A 68 -19.28 11.87 -18.55
N ARG A 69 -19.94 10.75 -18.23
CA ARG A 69 -21.33 10.49 -18.66
C ARG A 69 -22.26 11.58 -18.13
N ARG A 70 -22.14 11.92 -16.85
CA ARG A 70 -23.03 12.91 -16.23
C ARG A 70 -22.79 14.32 -16.78
N VAL A 71 -21.54 14.72 -17.02
CA VAL A 71 -21.23 15.99 -17.68
C VAL A 71 -21.94 16.11 -19.03
N VAL A 72 -21.89 15.05 -19.86
CA VAL A 72 -22.57 15.04 -21.16
C VAL A 72 -24.10 15.16 -21.00
N GLU A 73 -24.68 14.39 -20.08
CA GLU A 73 -26.12 14.47 -19.77
C GLU A 73 -26.54 15.88 -19.33
N GLU A 74 -25.79 16.48 -18.42
CA GLU A 74 -26.04 17.81 -17.88
C GLU A 74 -25.89 18.88 -18.96
N MET A 75 -24.85 18.81 -19.80
CA MET A 75 -24.62 19.74 -20.91
C MET A 75 -25.67 19.62 -22.02
N ALA A 76 -26.31 18.47 -22.17
CA ALA A 76 -27.37 18.23 -23.16
C ALA A 76 -28.75 18.74 -22.70
N LYS A 77 -28.95 18.99 -21.40
CA LYS A 77 -30.23 19.49 -20.89
C LYS A 77 -30.48 20.93 -21.33
N PRO A 78 -31.65 21.23 -21.93
CA PRO A 78 -32.04 22.60 -22.19
C PRO A 78 -32.34 23.31 -20.87
N ARG A 79 -31.81 24.52 -20.68
CA ARG A 79 -32.21 25.39 -19.56
C ARG A 79 -33.50 26.12 -19.89
N GLU A 80 -34.27 26.45 -18.87
CA GLU A 80 -35.51 27.24 -19.00
C GLU A 80 -35.25 28.65 -19.59
N ASP A 81 -34.04 29.19 -19.40
CA ASP A 81 -33.60 30.47 -19.95
C ASP A 81 -33.05 30.38 -21.38
N GLY A 82 -33.11 29.21 -22.02
CA GLY A 82 -32.61 28.96 -23.38
C GLY A 82 -31.07 28.96 -23.51
N ARG A 83 -30.33 29.18 -22.42
CA ARG A 83 -28.87 29.18 -22.44
C ARG A 83 -28.33 27.75 -22.28
N ARG A 84 -27.13 27.51 -22.80
CA ARG A 84 -26.40 26.28 -22.49
C ARG A 84 -25.75 26.38 -21.12
N MET A 85 -25.73 25.28 -20.39
CA MET A 85 -24.96 25.18 -19.16
C MET A 85 -23.46 25.33 -19.46
N SER A 86 -22.71 25.95 -18.56
CA SER A 86 -21.26 26.01 -18.68
C SER A 86 -20.64 24.68 -18.26
N LEU A 87 -19.52 24.33 -18.88
CA LEU A 87 -18.79 23.09 -18.61
C LEU A 87 -18.44 22.95 -17.11
N GLY A 88 -17.91 24.01 -16.49
CA GLY A 88 -17.53 23.97 -15.07
C GLY A 88 -18.70 23.74 -14.11
N TRP A 89 -19.91 24.19 -14.44
CA TRP A 89 -21.10 23.89 -13.62
C TRP A 89 -21.51 22.42 -13.82
N ALA A 90 -21.54 21.94 -15.07
CA ALA A 90 -21.86 20.54 -15.36
C ALA A 90 -20.86 19.57 -14.69
N GLU A 91 -19.57 19.89 -14.69
CA GLU A 91 -18.52 19.14 -13.98
C GLU A 91 -18.78 19.10 -12.47
N ARG A 92 -19.18 20.21 -11.86
CA ARG A 92 -19.49 20.26 -10.43
C ARG A 92 -20.68 19.38 -10.05
N ILE A 93 -21.77 19.43 -10.83
CA ILE A 93 -22.94 18.54 -10.62
C ILE A 93 -22.52 17.08 -10.78
N ALA A 94 -21.75 16.80 -11.83
CA ALA A 94 -21.31 15.45 -12.14
C ALA A 94 -20.42 14.88 -11.03
N ASP A 95 -19.51 15.69 -10.48
CA ASP A 95 -18.65 15.32 -9.36
C ASP A 95 -19.47 15.06 -8.08
N GLU A 96 -20.41 15.96 -7.73
CA GLU A 96 -21.31 15.80 -6.59
C GLU A 96 -22.20 14.56 -6.72
N ALA A 97 -22.76 14.30 -7.91
CA ALA A 97 -23.59 13.14 -8.18
C ALA A 97 -22.79 11.82 -8.20
N ALA A 98 -21.50 11.87 -8.49
CA ALA A 98 -20.60 10.71 -8.49
C ALA A 98 -19.91 10.49 -7.14
N TYR A 99 -20.40 11.11 -6.05
CA TYR A 99 -19.77 11.09 -4.72
C TYR A 99 -19.43 9.67 -4.22
N GLU A 100 -20.34 8.70 -4.37
CA GLU A 100 -20.08 7.32 -3.92
C GLU A 100 -18.91 6.67 -4.68
N HIS A 101 -18.85 6.89 -6.00
CA HIS A 101 -17.73 6.42 -6.81
C HIS A 101 -16.43 7.15 -6.46
N LYS A 102 -16.50 8.45 -6.16
CA LYS A 102 -15.36 9.24 -5.69
C LYS A 102 -14.84 8.73 -4.35
N LEU A 103 -15.73 8.44 -3.40
CA LEU A 103 -15.37 7.87 -2.10
C LEU A 103 -14.70 6.50 -2.27
N ALA A 104 -15.28 5.61 -3.08
CA ALA A 104 -14.68 4.30 -3.37
C ALA A 104 -13.29 4.42 -4.01
N TYR A 105 -13.12 5.35 -4.96
CA TYR A 105 -11.84 5.70 -5.56
C TYR A 105 -10.81 6.15 -4.52
N LEU A 106 -11.17 7.11 -3.64
CA LEU A 106 -10.27 7.65 -2.63
C LEU A 106 -9.88 6.61 -1.57
N VAL A 107 -10.81 5.76 -1.15
CA VAL A 107 -10.52 4.67 -0.20
C VAL A 107 -9.55 3.67 -0.83
N ALA A 108 -9.78 3.27 -2.08
CA ALA A 108 -8.88 2.37 -2.79
C ALA A 108 -7.49 3.00 -3.00
N GLU A 109 -7.42 4.29 -3.30
CA GLU A 109 -6.17 5.06 -3.39
C GLU A 109 -5.39 5.00 -2.08
N LYS A 110 -6.05 5.26 -0.94
CA LYS A 110 -5.38 5.26 0.37
C LYS A 110 -4.93 3.87 0.80
N ARG A 111 -5.66 2.81 0.41
CA ARG A 111 -5.22 1.42 0.63
C ARG A 111 -3.94 1.13 -0.16
N GLU A 112 -3.92 1.46 -1.45
CA GLU A 112 -2.73 1.27 -2.31
C GLU A 112 -1.51 2.04 -1.79
N GLN A 113 -1.70 3.31 -1.42
CA GLN A 113 -0.63 4.17 -0.89
C GLN A 113 -0.09 3.66 0.45
N THR A 114 -0.95 3.17 1.33
CA THR A 114 -0.54 2.59 2.61
C THR A 114 0.32 1.35 2.40
N LEU A 115 -0.12 0.44 1.52
CA LEU A 115 0.63 -0.77 1.19
C LEU A 115 1.99 -0.44 0.55
N ARG A 116 2.05 0.58 -0.30
CA ARG A 116 3.31 1.07 -0.88
C ARG A 116 4.28 1.54 0.20
N LYS A 117 3.81 2.36 1.14
CA LYS A 117 4.63 2.84 2.27
C LYS A 117 5.13 1.69 3.15
N TRP A 118 4.31 0.66 3.36
CA TRP A 118 4.75 -0.54 4.08
C TRP A 118 5.85 -1.28 3.33
N LEU A 119 5.74 -1.44 2.01
CA LEU A 119 6.80 -2.05 1.19
C LEU A 119 8.11 -1.27 1.26
N GLU A 120 8.04 0.06 1.20
CA GLU A 120 9.20 0.95 1.35
C GLU A 120 9.85 0.80 2.74
N ALA A 121 9.06 0.79 3.80
CA ALA A 121 9.55 0.60 5.16
C ALA A 121 10.21 -0.77 5.37
N ILE A 122 9.62 -1.84 4.82
CA ILE A 122 10.21 -3.19 4.89
C ILE A 122 11.49 -3.29 4.07
N GLN A 123 11.54 -2.63 2.91
CA GLN A 123 12.76 -2.55 2.10
C GLN A 123 13.89 -1.86 2.87
N GLY A 124 13.61 -0.71 3.50
CA GLY A 124 14.57 -0.03 4.36
C GLY A 124 15.04 -0.90 5.54
N ALA A 125 14.13 -1.64 6.18
CA ALA A 125 14.49 -2.58 7.25
C ALA A 125 15.38 -3.74 6.76
N LEU A 126 15.12 -4.28 5.56
CA LEU A 126 15.93 -5.32 4.94
C LEU A 126 17.35 -4.82 4.62
N ASP A 127 17.48 -3.60 4.10
CA ASP A 127 18.77 -3.03 3.76
C ASP A 127 19.58 -2.71 5.02
N ASN A 128 18.95 -2.18 6.07
CA ASN A 128 19.58 -2.01 7.38
C ASN A 128 20.07 -3.35 7.96
N PHE A 129 19.26 -4.41 7.86
CA PHE A 129 19.66 -5.75 8.30
C PHE A 129 20.86 -6.30 7.52
N ARG A 130 20.90 -6.07 6.20
CA ARG A 130 22.03 -6.49 5.35
C ARG A 130 23.32 -5.78 5.73
N THR A 131 23.26 -4.46 5.97
CA THR A 131 24.40 -3.65 6.41
C THR A 131 24.89 -4.13 7.78
N ALA A 132 23.99 -4.29 8.76
CA ALA A 132 24.37 -4.78 10.09
C ALA A 132 25.05 -6.16 10.03
N ARG A 133 24.55 -7.08 9.21
CA ARG A 133 25.18 -8.39 8.99
C ARG A 133 26.52 -8.31 8.27
N ALA A 134 26.75 -7.29 7.44
CA ALA A 134 28.05 -7.08 6.80
C ALA A 134 29.07 -6.55 7.82
N ASP A 135 28.65 -5.61 8.67
CA ASP A 135 29.48 -5.05 9.75
C ASP A 135 29.87 -6.12 10.78
N GLU A 136 28.93 -6.96 11.21
CA GLU A 136 29.21 -8.12 12.07
C GLU A 136 30.28 -9.04 11.46
N ARG A 137 30.12 -9.40 10.18
CA ARG A 137 31.09 -10.26 9.49
C ARG A 137 32.47 -9.63 9.35
N ALA A 138 32.53 -8.30 9.17
CA ALA A 138 33.79 -7.57 9.12
C ALA A 138 34.47 -7.53 10.50
N ALA A 139 33.71 -7.31 11.57
CA ALA A 139 34.21 -7.37 12.94
C ALA A 139 34.71 -8.77 13.31
N ASP A 140 33.94 -9.82 13.00
CA ASP A 140 34.32 -11.21 13.24
C ASP A 140 35.61 -11.58 12.48
N ALA A 141 35.74 -11.12 11.22
CA ALA A 141 36.95 -11.33 10.44
C ALA A 141 38.17 -10.60 11.05
N ALA A 142 38.00 -9.38 11.53
CA ALA A 142 39.06 -8.62 12.21
C ALA A 142 39.50 -9.28 13.53
N HIS A 143 38.55 -9.76 14.33
CA HIS A 143 38.82 -10.53 15.54
C HIS A 143 39.52 -11.87 15.24
N ALA A 144 39.08 -12.60 14.21
CA ALA A 144 39.68 -13.87 13.79
C ALA A 144 41.10 -13.71 13.22
N GLN A 145 41.44 -12.54 12.65
CA GLN A 145 42.79 -12.21 12.17
C GLN A 145 43.71 -11.68 13.28
N GLY A 146 43.28 -11.66 14.54
CA GLY A 146 44.11 -11.28 15.68
C GLY A 146 44.37 -9.77 15.81
N LEU A 147 43.59 -8.92 15.13
CA LEU A 147 43.72 -7.45 15.19
C LEU A 147 43.18 -6.83 16.51
N THR A 148 42.86 -7.65 17.52
CA THR A 148 42.65 -7.18 18.89
C THR A 148 43.83 -7.55 19.77
N GLY A 149 44.91 -6.80 19.60
CA GLY A 149 46.06 -6.76 20.50
C GLY A 149 46.66 -5.37 20.49
N GLY A 150 46.31 -4.56 21.49
CA GLY A 150 46.91 -3.25 21.72
C GLY A 150 46.01 -2.33 22.54
N ALA A 151 46.37 -2.14 23.80
CA ALA A 151 45.82 -1.15 24.72
C ALA A 151 45.99 0.29 24.22
#